data_AF-A0A4Q2YRI1-F1
#
_entry.id   AF-A0A4Q2YRI1-F1
#
_cell.length_a   1.000
_cell.length_b   1.000
_cell.length_c   1.000
_cell.angle_alpha   90.00
_cell.angle_beta   90.00
_cell.angle_gamma   90.00
#
_symmetry.space_group_name_H-M   'P 1'
#
loop_
_entity.id
_entity.type
_entity.pdbx_description
1 polymer ?
#
loop_
_entity_poly.entity_id
_entity_poly.type
_entity_poly.pdbx_seq_one_letter_code
_entity_poly.pdbx_strand_id
1 'polypeptide(L)'
;MDGIVKATIRRITWRLMPLLCLLYLVAYIDRQNVAFAKLQMVGDLGLSEAAYGLGSALFFLGYCIFEIPSNLILDRVGPRLWFARIIGAWGLVTLALGFAWTPTSFYILRFLLGVAEAGFFPGVLYLLTLWFPQAERARAI
;
A
#
# COMPACT_ATOMS: atom_id res chain seq x y z
N MET A 1 18.12 25.11 16.33
CA MET A 1 18.20 24.05 15.30
C MET A 1 19.19 24.51 14.26
N ASP A 2 20.37 23.89 14.24
CA ASP A 2 21.49 24.26 13.38
C ASP A 2 21.08 24.33 11.92
N GLY A 3 21.57 25.33 11.18
CA GLY A 3 21.19 25.59 9.78
C GLY A 3 21.37 24.37 8.86
N ILE A 4 22.32 23.48 9.21
CA ILE A 4 22.60 22.21 8.53
C ILE A 4 21.41 21.24 8.66
N VAL A 5 20.80 21.14 9.86
CA VAL A 5 19.64 20.26 10.11
C VAL A 5 18.44 20.71 9.27
N LYS A 6 18.14 22.01 9.24
CA LYS A 6 17.06 22.57 8.41
C LYS A 6 17.28 22.35 6.92
N ALA A 7 18.50 22.57 6.42
CA ALA A 7 18.84 22.35 5.02
C ALA A 7 18.74 20.87 4.62
N THR A 8 19.15 19.97 5.52
CA THR A 8 19.09 18.52 5.32
C THR A 8 17.65 18.04 5.27
N ILE A 9 16.82 18.42 6.25
CA ILE A 9 15.38 18.11 6.28
C ILE A 9 14.72 18.61 4.99
N ARG A 10 14.93 19.86 4.59
CA ARG A 10 14.34 20.41 3.35
C ARG A 10 14.69 19.57 2.12
N ARG A 11 15.95 19.13 2.00
CA ARG A 11 16.43 18.34 0.86
C ARG A 11 15.83 16.94 0.84
N ILE A 12 15.65 16.34 2.01
CA ILE A 12 14.99 15.04 2.22
C ILE A 12 13.51 15.16 1.88
N THR A 13 12.81 16.15 2.44
CA THR A 13 11.39 16.41 2.18
C THR A 13 11.13 16.56 0.69
N TRP A 14 11.91 17.38 -0.04
CA TRP A 14 11.71 17.59 -1.47
C TRP A 14 11.98 16.36 -2.35
N ARG A 15 12.68 15.34 -1.86
CA ARG A 15 12.93 14.09 -2.59
C ARG A 15 11.98 12.98 -2.20
N LEU A 16 11.65 12.87 -0.91
CA LEU A 16 10.81 11.80 -0.37
C LEU A 16 9.32 12.12 -0.45
N MET A 17 8.90 13.37 -0.17
CA MET A 17 7.47 13.73 -0.19
C MET A 17 6.82 13.51 -1.55
N PRO A 18 7.39 13.94 -2.69
CA PRO A 18 6.73 13.72 -3.98
C PRO A 18 6.55 12.22 -4.28
N LEU A 19 7.55 11.41 -3.93
CA LEU A 19 7.49 9.96 -4.09
C LEU A 19 6.40 9.34 -3.20
N LEU A 20 6.36 9.73 -1.92
CA LEU A 20 5.37 9.23 -0.97
C LEU A 20 3.95 9.67 -1.35
N CYS A 21 3.76 10.93 -1.74
CA CYS A 21 2.49 11.44 -2.25
C CYS A 21 2.03 10.67 -3.49
N LEU A 22 2.93 10.43 -4.45
CA LEU A 22 2.62 9.66 -5.65
C LEU A 22 2.21 8.22 -5.30
N LEU A 23 2.99 7.55 -4.44
CA LEU A 23 2.67 6.20 -3.99
C LEU A 23 1.33 6.13 -3.25
N TYR A 24 1.05 7.12 -2.41
CA TYR A 24 -0.22 7.21 -1.69
C TYR A 24 -1.40 7.44 -2.65
N LEU A 25 -1.20 8.26 -3.67
CA LEU A 25 -2.19 8.51 -4.72
C LEU A 25 -2.47 7.24 -5.52
N VAL A 26 -1.42 6.49 -5.89
CA VAL A 26 -1.58 5.19 -6.56
C VAL A 26 -2.31 4.19 -5.66
N ALA A 27 -2.01 4.16 -4.36
CA ALA A 27 -2.68 3.27 -3.39
C ALA A 27 -4.16 3.60 -3.25
N TYR A 28 -4.47 4.90 -3.24
CA TYR A 28 -5.84 5.36 -3.22
C TYR A 28 -6.59 4.99 -4.51
N ILE A 29 -5.95 5.18 -5.68
CA ILE A 29 -6.53 4.77 -6.96
C ILE A 29 -6.80 3.27 -6.98
N ASP A 30 -5.84 2.42 -6.58
CA ASP A 30 -5.97 0.96 -6.60
C ASP A 30 -7.17 0.49 -5.75
N ARG A 31 -7.34 1.07 -4.55
CA ARG A 31 -8.51 0.82 -3.69
C ARG A 31 -9.83 1.22 -4.33
N GLN A 32 -9.88 2.35 -5.04
CA GLN A 32 -11.11 2.80 -5.71
C GLN A 32 -11.36 2.03 -7.01
N ASN A 33 -10.31 1.59 -7.71
CA ASN A 33 -10.39 0.90 -9.00
C ASN A 33 -11.26 -0.35 -8.90
N VAL A 34 -11.13 -1.04 -7.77
CA VAL A 34 -11.95 -2.17 -7.35
C VAL A 34 -13.46 -1.85 -7.30
N ALA A 35 -13.82 -0.69 -6.78
CA ALA A 35 -15.21 -0.25 -6.67
C ALA A 35 -15.78 0.15 -8.04
N PHE A 36 -14.97 0.74 -8.91
CA PHE A 36 -15.35 1.00 -10.30
C PHE A 36 -15.49 -0.30 -11.10
N ALA A 37 -14.56 -1.23 -10.93
CA ALA A 37 -14.60 -2.54 -11.57
C ALA A 37 -15.83 -3.36 -11.17
N LYS A 38 -16.36 -3.17 -9.93
CA LYS A 38 -17.63 -3.78 -9.48
C LYS A 38 -18.77 -3.54 -10.49
N LEU A 39 -18.87 -2.33 -11.06
CA LEU A 39 -19.99 -1.93 -11.93
C LEU A 39 -20.11 -2.81 -13.18
N GLN A 40 -18.99 -3.30 -13.72
CA GLN A 40 -18.96 -4.20 -14.88
C GLN A 40 -18.77 -5.67 -14.45
N MET A 41 -17.87 -5.95 -13.51
CA MET A 41 -17.55 -7.32 -13.07
C MET A 41 -18.73 -8.06 -12.45
N VAL A 42 -19.65 -7.37 -11.76
CA VAL A 42 -20.84 -8.02 -11.18
C VAL A 42 -21.75 -8.60 -12.27
N GLY A 43 -21.91 -7.88 -13.37
CA GLY A 43 -22.68 -8.33 -14.54
C GLY A 43 -21.93 -9.39 -15.36
N ASP A 44 -20.66 -9.13 -15.67
CA ASP A 44 -19.89 -9.96 -16.61
C ASP A 44 -19.40 -11.29 -16.01
N LEU A 45 -19.09 -11.33 -14.71
CA LEU A 45 -18.68 -12.56 -14.01
C LEU A 45 -19.83 -13.26 -13.27
N GLY A 46 -21.05 -12.71 -13.29
CA GLY A 46 -22.17 -13.22 -12.49
C GLY A 46 -21.90 -13.21 -10.98
N LEU A 47 -21.03 -12.31 -10.52
CA LEU A 47 -20.64 -12.19 -9.11
C LEU A 47 -21.79 -11.60 -8.31
N SER A 48 -22.26 -12.31 -7.28
CA SER A 48 -23.20 -11.74 -6.30
C SER A 48 -22.58 -10.55 -5.56
N GLU A 49 -23.41 -9.62 -5.06
CA GLU A 49 -22.91 -8.56 -4.16
C GLU A 49 -22.19 -9.12 -2.94
N ALA A 50 -22.63 -10.28 -2.42
CA ALA A 50 -21.98 -10.98 -1.33
C ALA A 50 -20.58 -11.50 -1.71
N ALA A 51 -20.40 -11.94 -2.95
CA ALA A 51 -19.13 -12.40 -3.49
C ALA A 51 -18.10 -11.25 -3.58
N TYR A 52 -18.53 -10.08 -4.06
CA TYR A 52 -17.70 -8.88 -4.03
C TYR A 52 -17.31 -8.48 -2.59
N GLY A 53 -18.26 -8.54 -1.66
CA GLY A 53 -18.02 -8.29 -0.23
C GLY A 53 -16.95 -9.21 0.36
N LEU A 54 -16.98 -10.50 0.01
CA LEU A 54 -15.96 -11.47 0.41
C LEU A 54 -14.57 -11.12 -0.14
N GLY A 55 -14.46 -10.67 -1.39
CA GLY A 55 -13.18 -10.24 -1.97
C GLY A 55 -12.57 -9.05 -1.22
N SER A 56 -13.40 -8.09 -0.81
CA SER A 56 -12.96 -6.96 0.03
C SER A 56 -12.57 -7.42 1.45
N ALA A 57 -13.32 -8.35 2.04
CA ALA A 57 -12.98 -8.91 3.35
C ALA A 57 -11.65 -9.67 3.34
N LEU A 58 -11.37 -10.44 2.27
CA LEU A 58 -10.10 -11.16 2.10
C LEU A 58 -8.91 -10.22 1.98
N PHE A 59 -9.07 -9.09 1.28
CA PHE A 59 -8.05 -8.05 1.22
C PHE A 59 -7.73 -7.51 2.63
N PHE A 60 -8.75 -7.13 3.39
CA PHE A 60 -8.56 -6.64 4.76
C PHE A 60 -7.96 -7.71 5.69
N LEU A 61 -8.38 -8.96 5.56
CA LEU A 61 -7.86 -10.07 6.33
C LEU A 61 -6.36 -10.27 6.07
N GLY A 62 -5.95 -10.32 4.80
CA GLY A 62 -4.55 -10.40 4.40
C GLY A 62 -3.75 -9.21 4.91
N TYR A 63 -4.30 -8.01 4.77
CA TYR A 63 -3.68 -6.79 5.27
C TYR A 63 -3.45 -6.84 6.79
N CYS A 64 -4.48 -7.11 7.59
CA CYS A 64 -4.39 -7.12 9.05
C CYS A 64 -3.43 -8.19 9.59
N ILE A 65 -3.45 -9.40 9.03
CA ILE A 65 -2.58 -10.49 9.49
C ILE A 65 -1.11 -10.17 9.18
N PHE A 66 -0.83 -9.62 8.01
CA PHE A 66 0.53 -9.36 7.56
C PHE A 66 1.05 -7.96 7.95
N GLU A 67 0.21 -7.09 8.49
CA GLU A 67 0.61 -5.76 8.96
C GLU A 67 1.67 -5.83 10.08
N ILE A 68 1.46 -6.69 11.08
CA ILE A 68 2.39 -6.85 12.21
C ILE A 68 3.71 -7.51 11.75
N PRO A 69 3.70 -8.66 11.04
CA PRO A 69 4.92 -9.27 10.51
C PRO A 69 5.69 -8.35 9.56
N SER A 70 4.99 -7.62 8.68
CA SER A 70 5.63 -6.73 7.71
C SER A 70 6.40 -5.60 8.39
N ASN A 71 5.86 -5.01 9.45
CA ASN A 71 6.58 -3.99 10.23
C ASN A 71 7.80 -4.55 10.98
N LEU A 72 7.71 -5.77 11.52
CA LEU A 72 8.87 -6.41 12.16
C LEU A 72 10.00 -6.69 11.16
N ILE A 73 9.65 -7.05 9.93
CA ILE A 73 10.64 -7.29 8.87
C ILE A 73 11.22 -5.97 8.34
N LEU A 74 10.38 -4.93 8.23
CA LEU A 74 10.82 -3.57 7.86
C LEU A 74 11.94 -3.06 8.77
N ASP A 75 11.80 -3.26 10.08
CA ASP A 75 12.80 -2.85 11.07
C ASP A 75 14.13 -3.59 10.89
N ARG A 76 14.10 -4.88 10.50
CA ARG A 76 15.31 -5.70 10.31
C ARG A 76 16.00 -5.52 8.95
N VAL A 77 15.24 -5.40 7.87
CA VAL A 77 15.76 -5.38 6.48
C VAL A 77 16.04 -3.94 6.03
N GLY A 78 15.43 -2.97 6.71
CA GLY A 78 15.55 -1.56 6.41
C GLY A 78 14.53 -1.09 5.36
N PRO A 79 14.06 0.16 5.48
CA PRO A 79 12.91 0.64 4.71
C PRO A 79 13.15 0.64 3.20
N ARG A 80 14.36 0.96 2.72
CA ARG A 80 14.65 1.09 1.28
C ARG A 80 14.37 -0.20 0.50
N LEU A 81 14.84 -1.35 0.99
CA LEU A 81 14.67 -2.63 0.29
C LEU A 81 13.24 -3.16 0.44
N TRP A 82 12.64 -2.93 1.61
CA TRP A 82 11.28 -3.37 1.89
C TRP A 82 10.23 -2.62 1.05
N PHE A 83 10.37 -1.30 0.91
CA PHE A 83 9.49 -0.51 0.04
C PHE A 83 9.60 -0.94 -1.42
N ALA A 84 10.80 -1.24 -1.91
CA ALA A 84 10.97 -1.74 -3.28
C ALA A 84 10.26 -3.10 -3.47
N ARG A 85 10.33 -3.99 -2.47
CA ARG A 85 9.60 -5.26 -2.48
C ARG A 85 8.09 -5.04 -2.48
N ILE A 86 7.57 -4.17 -1.61
CA ILE A 86 6.14 -3.86 -1.52
C ILE A 86 5.64 -3.34 -2.86
N ILE A 87 6.28 -2.31 -3.42
CA ILE A 87 5.87 -1.70 -4.70
C ILE A 87 5.95 -2.73 -5.84
N GLY A 88 7.01 -3.56 -5.87
CA GLY A 88 7.17 -4.60 -6.88
C GLY A 88 6.10 -5.70 -6.79
N ALA A 89 5.86 -6.23 -5.58
CA ALA A 89 4.86 -7.27 -5.35
C ALA A 89 3.44 -6.75 -5.56
N TRP A 90 3.15 -5.56 -5.04
CA TRP A 90 1.87 -4.88 -5.22
C TRP A 90 1.58 -4.62 -6.70
N GLY A 91 2.51 -4.00 -7.43
CA GLY A 91 2.34 -3.74 -8.86
C GLY A 91 2.16 -5.01 -9.69
N LEU A 92 2.88 -6.09 -9.38
CA LEU A 92 2.71 -7.38 -10.05
C LEU A 92 1.32 -7.97 -9.82
N VAL A 93 0.81 -7.92 -8.59
CA VAL A 93 -0.51 -8.45 -8.26
C VAL A 93 -1.62 -7.57 -8.88
N THR A 94 -1.46 -6.24 -8.89
CA THR A 94 -2.40 -5.33 -9.56
C THR A 94 -2.46 -5.61 -11.07
N LEU A 95 -1.32 -5.85 -11.73
CA LEU A 95 -1.29 -6.27 -13.13
C LEU A 95 -2.01 -7.61 -13.33
N ALA A 96 -1.75 -8.59 -12.46
CA ALA A 96 -2.41 -9.89 -12.53
C ALA A 96 -3.94 -9.79 -12.31
N LEU A 97 -4.40 -8.86 -11.47
CA LEU A 97 -5.82 -8.58 -11.25
C LEU A 97 -6.52 -8.09 -12.53
N GLY A 98 -5.82 -7.34 -13.39
CA GLY A 98 -6.32 -6.94 -14.71
C GLY A 98 -6.57 -8.10 -15.66
N PHE A 99 -5.95 -9.26 -15.42
CA PHE A 99 -6.16 -10.50 -16.17
C PHE A 99 -6.99 -11.53 -15.38
N ALA A 100 -7.78 -11.11 -14.40
CA ALA A 100 -8.64 -12.00 -13.62
C ALA A 100 -10.00 -12.21 -14.32
N TRP A 101 -10.23 -13.40 -14.86
CA TRP A 101 -11.46 -13.75 -15.60
C TRP A 101 -12.43 -14.63 -14.80
N THR A 102 -12.03 -15.09 -13.60
CA THR A 102 -12.85 -15.98 -12.78
C THR A 102 -13.02 -15.44 -11.35
N PRO A 103 -14.18 -15.69 -10.70
CA PRO A 103 -14.41 -15.31 -9.30
C PRO A 103 -13.33 -15.79 -8.33
N THR A 104 -12.86 -17.02 -8.51
CA THR A 104 -11.81 -17.61 -7.66
C THR A 104 -10.47 -16.91 -7.86
N SER A 105 -10.08 -16.60 -9.10
CA SER A 105 -8.87 -15.83 -9.37
C SER A 105 -8.93 -14.44 -8.73
N PHE A 106 -10.09 -13.80 -8.76
CA PHE A 106 -10.33 -12.52 -8.11
C PHE A 106 -10.12 -12.60 -6.57
N TYR A 107 -10.67 -13.61 -5.90
CA TYR A 107 -10.48 -13.78 -4.46
C TYR A 107 -9.02 -14.01 -4.06
N ILE A 108 -8.33 -14.88 -4.78
CA ILE A 108 -6.92 -15.20 -4.52
C ILE A 108 -6.07 -13.95 -4.72
N LEU A 109 -6.26 -13.24 -5.84
CA LEU A 109 -5.51 -12.02 -6.14
C LEU A 109 -5.81 -10.91 -5.14
N ARG A 110 -7.05 -10.77 -4.65
CA ARG A 110 -7.37 -9.81 -3.58
C ARG A 110 -6.71 -10.13 -2.25
N PHE A 111 -6.65 -11.40 -1.88
CA PHE A 111 -5.92 -11.82 -0.69
C PHE A 111 -4.42 -11.52 -0.84
N LEU A 112 -3.82 -11.91 -1.96
CA LEU A 112 -2.41 -11.63 -2.26
C LEU A 112 -2.10 -10.13 -2.31
N LEU A 113 -3.03 -9.32 -2.84
CA LEU A 113 -2.91 -7.87 -2.87
C LEU A 113 -2.89 -7.30 -1.45
N GLY A 114 -3.77 -7.77 -0.57
CA GLY A 114 -3.78 -7.40 0.85
C GLY A 114 -2.47 -7.77 1.55
N VAL A 115 -1.92 -8.94 1.27
CA VAL A 115 -0.61 -9.39 1.80
C VAL A 115 0.54 -8.54 1.24
N ALA A 116 0.49 -8.15 -0.03
CA ALA A 116 1.54 -7.35 -0.66
C ALA A 116 1.51 -5.88 -0.23
N GLU A 117 0.31 -5.30 -0.04
CA GLU A 117 0.11 -3.93 0.46
C GLU A 117 0.34 -3.83 1.98
N ALA A 118 0.27 -4.96 2.70
CA ALA A 118 0.50 -5.03 4.14
C ALA A 118 1.86 -4.43 4.52
N GLY A 119 1.83 -3.38 5.32
CA GLY A 119 3.03 -2.69 5.79
C GLY A 119 3.44 -1.47 4.95
N PHE A 120 2.74 -1.15 3.86
CA PHE A 120 2.98 0.09 3.12
C PHE A 120 2.71 1.31 4.02
N PHE A 121 1.49 1.45 4.54
CA PHE A 121 1.09 2.58 5.37
C PHE A 121 1.91 2.74 6.66
N PRO A 122 2.02 1.71 7.54
CA PRO A 122 2.83 1.84 8.74
C PRO A 122 4.33 1.90 8.43
N GLY A 123 4.79 1.33 7.31
CA GLY A 123 6.16 1.51 6.85
C GLY A 123 6.46 2.95 6.44
N VAL A 124 5.49 3.66 5.85
CA VAL A 124 5.64 5.09 5.51
C VAL A 124 5.71 5.90 6.80
N LEU A 125 4.84 5.63 7.76
CA LEU A 125 4.89 6.28 9.06
C LEU A 125 6.22 6.03 9.78
N TYR A 126 6.74 4.80 9.77
CA TYR A 126 8.04 4.46 10.33
C TYR A 126 9.17 5.23 9.64
N LEU A 127 9.18 5.29 8.31
CA LEU A 127 10.14 6.08 7.55
C LEU A 127 10.07 7.57 7.95
N LEU A 128 8.86 8.14 8.04
CA LEU A 128 8.70 9.52 8.48
C LEU A 128 9.21 9.72 9.91
N THR A 129 9.08 8.73 10.78
CA THR A 129 9.61 8.82 12.15
C THR A 129 11.14 8.82 12.22
N LEU A 130 11.81 8.09 11.32
CA LEU A 130 13.27 8.07 11.24
C LEU A 130 13.85 9.35 10.63
N TRP A 131 13.17 9.92 9.62
CA TRP A 131 13.69 11.04 8.84
C TRP A 131 13.25 12.42 9.36
N PHE A 132 12.16 12.50 10.13
CA PHE A 132 11.66 13.76 10.71
C PHE A 132 11.75 13.76 12.25
N PRO A 133 12.36 14.81 12.85
CA PRO A 133 12.31 15.04 14.30
C PRO A 133 10.86 15.12 14.79
N GLN A 134 10.60 14.64 16.01
CA GLN A 134 9.25 14.64 16.61
C GLN A 134 8.52 15.99 16.49
N ALA A 135 9.25 17.11 16.62
CA ALA A 135 8.70 18.47 16.55
C ALA A 135 8.19 18.89 15.16
N GLU A 136 8.69 18.30 14.07
CA GLU A 136 8.27 18.60 12.69
C GLU A 136 7.43 17.46 12.08
N ARG A 137 7.27 16.35 12.81
CA ARG A 137 6.59 15.12 12.35
C ARG A 137 5.09 15.36 12.10
N ALA A 138 4.44 16.20 12.91
CA ALA A 138 3.04 16.59 12.73
C ALA A 138 2.78 17.52 11.53
N ARG A 139 3.83 18.10 10.94
CA ARG A 139 3.74 18.88 9.69
C ARG A 139 3.95 18.04 8.44
N ALA A 140 4.47 16.82 8.58
CA ALA A 140 4.79 15.91 7.48
C ALA A 140 3.77 14.77 7.32
N ILE A 141 2.91 14.56 8.32
CA ILE A 141 1.72 13.69 8.29
C ILE A 141 0.53 14.56 7.89
#